data_AF-A0A3B0ARL6-F1
#
_entry.id   AF-A0A3B0ARL6-F1
#
_cell.length_a   1.000
_cell.length_b   1.000
_cell.length_c   1.000
_cell.angle_alpha   90.00
_cell.angle_beta   90.00
_cell.angle_gamma   90.00
#
_symmetry.space_group_name_H-M   'P 1'
#
loop_
_entity.id
_entity.type
_entity.pdbx_description
1 polymer ?
#
loop_
_entity_poly.entity_id
_entity_poly.type
_entity_poly.pdbx_seq_one_letter_code
_entity_poly.pdbx_strand_id
1 'polypeptide(L)'
;MERIPVFSVHSISPSTNNEPPIIHGRALNIVQTGCKLFYSEAVSDSNYCFVDIIKNETNNFSSLSVMDSGTITIRAEQQIAPIGQYLFGESVNKYIPTITLEETTRMAMEAAQKDLSRYAKDPHTPYLQNSVLEAECCWFFFYNPEIEIPEQDWVRRMLGAYAVSKKGEMSHTYNFSDDPIKLQDYLQTMSAYFKRRGK
;
A
#
# COMPACT_ATOMS: atom_id res chain seq x y z
N MET A 1 -5.32 -3.87 -19.63
CA MET A 1 -4.57 -4.44 -18.49
C MET A 1 -3.59 -3.38 -18.00
N GLU A 2 -3.30 -3.36 -16.72
CA GLU A 2 -2.39 -2.40 -16.07
C GLU A 2 -1.54 -3.19 -15.07
N ARG A 3 -0.29 -2.76 -14.85
CA ARG A 3 0.55 -3.41 -13.82
C ARG A 3 0.30 -2.76 -12.46
N ILE A 4 0.44 -3.55 -11.41
CA ILE A 4 0.29 -3.07 -10.03
C ILE A 4 1.66 -2.81 -9.41
N PRO A 5 1.80 -1.74 -8.59
CA PRO A 5 2.99 -1.56 -7.76
C PRO A 5 3.22 -2.78 -6.87
N VAL A 6 4.46 -3.27 -6.85
CA VAL A 6 4.90 -4.37 -5.96
C VAL A 6 6.06 -3.99 -5.07
N PHE A 7 6.78 -2.90 -5.40
CA PHE A 7 7.83 -2.34 -4.56
C PHE A 7 7.79 -0.80 -4.65
N SER A 8 7.76 -0.14 -3.50
CA SER A 8 7.84 1.32 -3.36
C SER A 8 9.30 1.73 -3.21
N VAL A 9 9.77 2.65 -4.03
CA VAL A 9 11.15 3.14 -4.05
C VAL A 9 11.25 4.37 -3.16
N HIS A 10 12.02 4.27 -2.09
CA HIS A 10 12.26 5.38 -1.16
C HIS A 10 13.55 6.12 -1.49
N SER A 11 14.59 5.39 -1.90
CA SER A 11 15.83 5.98 -2.40
C SER A 11 16.60 4.99 -3.28
N ILE A 12 17.53 5.52 -4.07
CA ILE A 12 18.41 4.73 -4.94
C ILE A 12 19.84 5.17 -4.64
N SER A 13 20.67 4.22 -4.21
CA SER A 13 22.10 4.45 -4.08
C SER A 13 22.75 4.23 -5.45
N PRO A 14 23.48 5.22 -5.98
CA PRO A 14 24.11 5.11 -7.29
C PRO A 14 25.14 3.98 -7.29
N SER A 15 25.22 3.23 -8.38
CA SER A 15 26.26 2.22 -8.49
C SER A 15 27.60 2.86 -8.81
N THR A 16 28.63 2.46 -8.06
CA THR A 16 30.03 2.74 -8.41
C THR A 16 30.57 1.55 -9.18
N ASN A 17 31.22 1.78 -10.33
CA ASN A 17 31.96 0.77 -11.10
C ASN A 17 31.24 -0.57 -11.34
N ASN A 18 30.44 -0.68 -12.42
CA ASN A 18 29.83 -1.93 -12.91
C ASN A 18 28.90 -2.69 -11.94
N GLU A 19 28.64 -2.19 -10.74
CA GLU A 19 27.67 -2.79 -9.84
C GLU A 19 26.22 -2.40 -10.23
N PRO A 20 25.22 -3.24 -9.93
CA PRO A 20 23.81 -2.85 -10.08
C PRO A 20 23.42 -1.80 -9.02
N PRO A 21 22.45 -0.91 -9.31
CA PRO A 21 21.97 0.04 -8.32
C PRO A 21 21.33 -0.66 -7.12
N ILE A 22 21.50 -0.09 -5.93
CA ILE A 22 20.84 -0.55 -4.71
C ILE A 22 19.60 0.30 -4.50
N ILE A 23 18.45 -0.34 -4.50
CA ILE A 23 17.15 0.30 -4.37
C ILE A 23 16.64 0.07 -2.96
N HIS A 24 16.49 1.13 -2.20
CA HIS A 24 15.91 1.10 -0.86
C HIS A 24 14.42 1.35 -0.94
N GLY A 25 13.64 0.57 -0.20
CA GLY A 25 12.20 0.70 -0.29
C GLY A 25 11.42 -0.28 0.55
N ARG A 26 10.16 -0.47 0.15
CA ARG A 26 9.21 -1.35 0.82
C ARG A 26 8.44 -2.21 -0.16
N ALA A 27 8.29 -3.48 0.19
CA ALA A 27 7.47 -4.42 -0.56
C ALA A 27 5.97 -4.08 -0.42
N LEU A 28 5.28 -3.87 -1.54
CA LEU A 28 3.82 -3.67 -1.63
C LEU A 28 3.09 -4.97 -2.01
N ASN A 29 3.86 -5.97 -2.44
CA ASN A 29 3.48 -7.36 -2.60
C ASN A 29 4.68 -8.24 -2.22
N ILE A 30 4.52 -9.56 -2.24
CA ILE A 30 5.67 -10.47 -2.08
C ILE A 30 6.67 -10.21 -3.23
N VAL A 31 7.91 -9.87 -2.86
CA VAL A 31 9.04 -9.69 -3.79
C VAL A 31 10.07 -10.77 -3.48
N GLN A 32 10.54 -11.50 -4.50
CA GLN A 32 11.47 -12.63 -4.33
C GLN A 32 12.63 -12.52 -5.30
N THR A 33 13.78 -13.08 -4.92
CA THR A 33 14.92 -13.20 -5.85
C THR A 33 14.49 -13.94 -7.12
N GLY A 34 14.91 -13.42 -8.27
CA GLY A 34 14.57 -13.92 -9.59
C GLY A 34 13.21 -13.46 -10.12
N CYS A 35 12.38 -12.74 -9.32
CA CYS A 35 11.10 -12.26 -9.84
C CYS A 35 11.30 -11.13 -10.85
N LYS A 36 10.41 -11.10 -11.85
CA LYS A 36 10.39 -10.09 -12.90
C LYS A 36 9.66 -8.85 -12.41
N LEU A 37 10.31 -7.70 -12.57
CA LEU A 37 9.75 -6.38 -12.24
C LEU A 37 9.79 -5.47 -13.46
N PHE A 38 8.84 -4.55 -13.53
CA PHE A 38 8.71 -3.59 -14.61
C PHE A 38 8.90 -2.16 -14.10
N TYR A 39 9.44 -1.29 -14.95
CA TYR A 39 9.69 0.12 -14.61
C TYR A 39 8.45 1.01 -14.78
N SER A 40 7.38 0.49 -15.38
CA SER A 40 6.21 1.26 -15.79
C SER A 40 4.92 0.46 -15.61
N GLU A 41 3.86 1.18 -15.22
CA GLU A 41 2.50 0.67 -15.10
C GLU A 41 1.93 0.21 -16.46
N ALA A 42 2.35 0.86 -17.56
CA ALA A 42 1.84 0.62 -18.89
C ALA A 42 2.34 -0.71 -19.47
N VAL A 43 1.43 -1.58 -19.87
CA VAL A 43 1.74 -2.93 -20.39
C VAL A 43 2.53 -2.89 -21.71
N SER A 44 2.49 -1.78 -22.44
CA SER A 44 3.28 -1.57 -23.66
C SER A 44 4.79 -1.46 -23.42
N ASP A 45 5.23 -1.18 -22.19
CA ASP A 45 6.65 -1.15 -21.88
C ASP A 45 7.20 -2.58 -21.75
N SER A 46 8.11 -2.94 -22.67
CA SER A 46 8.92 -4.15 -22.62
C SER A 46 10.10 -4.02 -21.66
N ASN A 47 10.27 -2.87 -21.00
CA ASN A 47 11.37 -2.64 -20.07
C ASN A 47 11.09 -3.34 -18.74
N TYR A 48 11.92 -4.34 -18.44
CA TYR A 48 11.87 -5.10 -17.20
C TYR A 48 13.27 -5.36 -16.64
N CYS A 49 13.30 -5.78 -15.39
CA CYS A 49 14.47 -6.31 -14.72
C CYS A 49 14.08 -7.52 -13.87
N PHE A 50 15.09 -8.20 -13.36
CA PHE A 50 14.93 -9.27 -12.39
C PHE A 50 15.54 -8.84 -11.05
N VAL A 51 14.87 -9.17 -9.96
CA VAL A 51 15.45 -9.01 -8.62
C VAL A 51 16.62 -9.96 -8.48
N ASP A 52 17.81 -9.45 -8.18
CA ASP A 52 19.02 -10.24 -8.06
C ASP A 52 19.32 -10.57 -6.60
N ILE A 53 19.41 -9.54 -5.76
CA ILE A 53 19.68 -9.70 -4.32
C ILE A 53 18.61 -8.97 -3.53
N ILE A 54 18.16 -9.58 -2.43
CA ILE A 54 17.32 -8.96 -1.41
C ILE A 54 18.09 -8.93 -0.10
N LYS A 55 18.14 -7.77 0.55
CA LYS A 55 18.88 -7.54 1.79
C LYS A 55 18.06 -6.71 2.78
N ASN A 56 18.32 -6.91 4.06
CA ASN A 56 18.11 -5.86 5.07
C ASN A 56 19.48 -5.38 5.57
N GLU A 57 19.52 -4.57 6.64
CA GLU A 57 20.78 -4.02 7.17
C GLU A 57 21.82 -5.08 7.57
N THR A 58 21.41 -6.32 7.81
CA THR A 58 22.28 -7.37 8.38
C THR A 58 22.31 -8.69 7.61
N ASN A 59 21.30 -9.02 6.80
CA ASN A 59 21.16 -10.35 6.21
C ASN A 59 20.66 -10.31 4.75
N ASN A 60 21.00 -11.37 4.00
CA ASN A 60 20.40 -11.67 2.70
C ASN A 60 19.12 -12.50 2.91
N PHE A 61 18.10 -12.23 2.11
CA PHE A 61 16.83 -12.97 2.12
C PHE A 61 16.50 -13.50 0.73
N SER A 62 15.65 -14.52 0.68
CA SER A 62 15.04 -14.99 -0.56
C SER A 62 13.81 -14.17 -0.96
N SER A 63 13.20 -13.45 -0.01
CA SER A 63 11.98 -12.66 -0.24
C SER A 63 11.72 -11.57 0.80
N LEU A 64 10.98 -10.53 0.40
CA LEU A 64 10.30 -9.58 1.27
C LEU A 64 8.80 -9.87 1.28
N SER A 65 8.19 -9.88 2.46
CA SER A 65 6.74 -9.95 2.61
C SER A 65 6.10 -8.58 2.43
N VAL A 66 4.77 -8.56 2.32
CA VAL A 66 4.01 -7.31 2.19
C VAL A 66 4.30 -6.39 3.39
N MET A 67 4.61 -5.13 3.09
CA MET A 67 5.03 -4.07 4.02
C MET A 67 6.44 -4.22 4.64
N ASP A 68 7.21 -5.24 4.31
CA ASP A 68 8.61 -5.34 4.75
C ASP A 68 9.46 -4.28 4.05
N SER A 69 10.23 -3.53 4.84
CA SER A 69 11.27 -2.64 4.33
C SER A 69 12.53 -3.45 4.01
N GLY A 70 13.23 -3.07 2.94
CA GLY A 70 14.48 -3.72 2.57
C GLY A 70 15.18 -3.03 1.42
N THR A 71 16.27 -3.64 0.98
CA THR A 71 16.98 -3.25 -0.24
C THR A 71 16.91 -4.36 -1.25
N ILE A 72 16.78 -3.96 -2.52
CA ILE A 72 16.89 -4.88 -3.65
C ILE A 72 17.97 -4.38 -4.62
N THR A 73 18.68 -5.31 -5.23
CA THR A 73 19.44 -5.04 -6.45
C THR A 73 18.72 -5.66 -7.63
N ILE A 74 18.91 -5.08 -8.81
CA ILE A 74 18.25 -5.54 -10.04
C ILE A 74 19.29 -5.88 -11.11
N ARG A 75 18.99 -6.93 -11.87
CA ARG A 75 19.71 -7.30 -13.08
C ARG A 75 18.80 -7.06 -14.28
N ALA A 76 19.28 -6.30 -15.25
CA ALA A 76 18.59 -6.08 -16.52
C ALA A 76 19.35 -6.79 -17.65
N GLU A 77 18.62 -7.32 -18.63
CA GLU A 77 19.20 -7.89 -19.86
C GLU A 77 19.60 -6.78 -20.85
N GLN A 78 19.04 -5.59 -20.67
CA GLN A 78 19.29 -4.38 -21.45
C GLN A 78 19.75 -3.25 -20.52
N GLN A 79 19.89 -2.05 -21.06
CA GLN A 79 20.18 -0.86 -20.25
C GLN A 79 19.07 -0.64 -19.20
N ILE A 80 19.49 -0.36 -17.97
CA ILE A 80 18.57 -0.02 -16.87
C ILE A 80 17.85 1.28 -17.23
N ALA A 81 16.52 1.23 -17.26
CA ALA A 81 15.67 2.40 -17.45
C ALA A 81 15.60 3.24 -16.16
N PRO A 82 15.23 4.53 -16.24
CA PRO A 82 14.99 5.34 -15.05
C PRO A 82 13.98 4.68 -14.11
N ILE A 83 14.35 4.55 -12.85
CA ILE A 83 13.50 3.94 -11.81
C ILE A 83 12.66 5.06 -11.19
N GLY A 84 11.33 4.92 -11.31
CA GLY A 84 10.37 5.85 -10.72
C GLY A 84 10.09 5.56 -9.25
N GLN A 85 8.96 6.07 -8.76
CA GLN A 85 8.49 5.85 -7.38
C GLN A 85 8.14 4.39 -7.10
N TYR A 86 7.82 3.61 -8.14
CA TYR A 86 7.40 2.22 -7.99
C TYR A 86 8.09 1.31 -9.00
N LEU A 87 8.30 0.07 -8.60
CA LEU A 87 8.47 -1.05 -9.50
C LEU A 87 7.18 -1.88 -9.51
N PHE A 88 6.85 -2.39 -10.69
CA PHE A 88 5.56 -3.00 -10.95
C PHE A 88 5.71 -4.50 -11.19
N GLY A 89 4.68 -5.26 -10.80
CA GLY A 89 4.60 -6.70 -11.06
C GLY A 89 3.94 -7.00 -12.40
N GLU A 90 3.44 -8.23 -12.54
CA GLU A 90 2.69 -8.64 -13.72
C GLU A 90 1.39 -7.84 -13.91
N SER A 91 0.92 -7.80 -15.16
CA SER A 91 -0.29 -7.07 -15.50
C SER A 91 -1.54 -7.74 -14.94
N VAL A 92 -2.47 -6.92 -14.43
CA VAL A 92 -3.79 -7.32 -13.97
C VAL A 92 -4.89 -6.65 -14.79
N ASN A 93 -6.13 -7.10 -14.59
CA ASN A 93 -7.28 -6.47 -15.22
C ASN A 93 -7.44 -5.02 -14.75
N LYS A 94 -7.94 -4.18 -15.65
CA LYS A 94 -8.23 -2.79 -15.34
C LYS A 94 -9.27 -2.71 -14.23
N TYR A 95 -9.08 -1.79 -13.30
CA TYR A 95 -10.05 -1.55 -12.25
C TYR A 95 -11.18 -0.65 -12.75
N ILE A 96 -12.42 -1.05 -12.50
CA ILE A 96 -13.60 -0.25 -12.84
C ILE A 96 -14.35 0.01 -11.54
N PRO A 97 -14.30 1.25 -11.00
CA PRO A 97 -15.11 1.65 -9.86
C PRO A 97 -16.60 1.45 -10.16
N THR A 98 -17.35 1.01 -9.16
CA THR A 98 -18.82 0.82 -9.25
C THR A 98 -19.60 1.63 -8.22
N ILE A 99 -18.90 2.20 -7.23
CA ILE A 99 -19.47 3.11 -6.24
C ILE A 99 -18.63 4.37 -6.09
N THR A 100 -19.28 5.42 -5.60
CA THR A 100 -18.75 6.76 -5.44
C THR A 100 -18.09 6.98 -4.08
N LEU A 101 -17.41 8.12 -3.92
CA LEU A 101 -16.89 8.55 -2.61
C LEU A 101 -18.02 8.75 -1.59
N GLU A 102 -19.17 9.27 -2.02
CA GLU A 102 -20.33 9.48 -1.12
C GLU A 102 -20.84 8.15 -0.56
N GLU A 103 -21.00 7.14 -1.42
CA GLU A 103 -21.42 5.80 -1.02
C GLU A 103 -20.41 5.13 -0.08
N THR A 104 -19.12 5.24 -0.38
CA THR A 104 -18.06 4.69 0.50
C THR A 104 -17.96 5.43 1.83
N THR A 105 -18.18 6.75 1.85
CA THR A 105 -18.23 7.55 3.07
C THR A 105 -19.38 7.10 3.96
N ARG A 106 -20.57 6.89 3.39
CA ARG A 106 -21.73 6.36 4.13
C ARG A 106 -21.41 4.99 4.73
N MET A 107 -20.82 4.08 3.96
CA MET A 107 -20.42 2.76 4.45
C MET A 107 -19.43 2.83 5.61
N ALA A 108 -18.39 3.67 5.49
CA ALA A 108 -17.40 3.87 6.53
C ALA A 108 -18.04 4.47 7.80
N MET A 109 -18.96 5.43 7.66
CA MET A 109 -19.65 6.05 8.78
C MET A 109 -20.57 5.06 9.52
N GLU A 110 -21.33 4.24 8.79
CA GLU A 110 -22.17 3.19 9.39
C GLU A 110 -21.33 2.17 10.17
N ALA A 111 -20.19 1.77 9.61
CA ALA A 111 -19.23 0.90 10.29
C ALA A 111 -18.67 1.58 11.54
N ALA A 112 -18.21 2.82 11.42
CA ALA A 112 -17.64 3.60 12.51
C ALA A 112 -18.65 3.83 13.64
N GLN A 113 -19.90 4.12 13.34
CA GLN A 113 -20.95 4.25 14.35
C GLN A 113 -21.15 2.93 15.11
N LYS A 114 -21.28 1.81 14.39
CA LYS A 114 -21.43 0.49 15.00
C LYS A 114 -20.24 0.15 15.89
N ASP A 115 -19.03 0.49 15.44
CA ASP A 115 -17.80 0.11 16.09
C ASP A 115 -17.35 1.04 17.23
N LEU A 116 -17.67 2.34 17.13
CA LEU A 116 -17.11 3.36 18.00
C LEU A 116 -18.14 4.02 18.93
N SER A 117 -19.45 3.80 18.70
CA SER A 117 -20.53 4.37 19.52
C SER A 117 -20.35 4.19 21.02
N ARG A 118 -19.84 3.02 21.46
CA ARG A 118 -19.64 2.74 22.89
C ARG A 118 -18.47 3.50 23.53
N TYR A 119 -17.61 4.15 22.75
CA TYR A 119 -16.49 4.94 23.25
C TYR A 119 -16.74 6.44 23.16
N ALA A 120 -17.68 6.88 22.33
CA ALA A 120 -18.05 8.27 22.21
C ALA A 120 -18.71 8.74 23.52
N LYS A 121 -18.04 9.66 24.23
CA LYS A 121 -18.54 10.27 25.47
C LYS A 121 -19.63 11.31 25.18
N ASP A 122 -19.53 11.99 24.04
CA ASP A 122 -20.49 12.98 23.55
C ASP A 122 -21.19 12.42 22.28
N PRO A 123 -22.53 12.37 22.23
CA PRO A 123 -23.28 11.93 21.04
C PRO A 123 -23.06 12.79 19.79
N HIS A 124 -22.50 13.99 19.92
CA HIS A 124 -22.19 14.87 18.80
C HIS A 124 -20.78 14.71 18.24
N THR A 125 -19.90 13.95 18.90
CA THR A 125 -18.53 13.69 18.40
C THR A 125 -18.60 12.88 17.09
N PRO A 126 -18.03 13.37 15.98
CA PRO A 126 -17.94 12.59 14.74
C PRO A 126 -17.12 11.31 14.94
N TYR A 127 -17.52 10.20 14.32
CA TYR A 127 -16.79 8.94 14.44
C TYR A 127 -15.53 8.86 13.58
N LEU A 128 -15.50 9.63 12.49
CA LEU A 128 -14.43 9.67 11.51
C LEU A 128 -13.86 11.08 11.38
N GLN A 129 -12.61 11.18 10.94
CA GLN A 129 -12.02 12.43 10.49
C GLN A 129 -12.64 12.87 9.16
N ASN A 130 -12.59 14.17 8.88
CA ASN A 130 -13.04 14.71 7.59
C ASN A 130 -12.06 14.42 6.44
N SER A 131 -10.78 14.20 6.75
CA SER A 131 -9.76 13.85 5.77
C SER A 131 -9.90 12.40 5.31
N VAL A 132 -9.86 12.22 4.00
CA VAL A 132 -9.81 10.91 3.35
C VAL A 132 -8.53 10.81 2.54
N LEU A 133 -7.94 9.62 2.50
CA LEU A 133 -6.89 9.32 1.52
C LEU A 133 -7.47 8.48 0.39
N GLU A 134 -7.02 8.75 -0.82
CA GLU A 134 -7.51 8.09 -2.02
C GLU A 134 -6.38 7.41 -2.79
N ALA A 135 -6.64 6.18 -3.22
CA ALA A 135 -5.88 5.50 -4.26
C ALA A 135 -6.82 5.03 -5.38
N GLU A 136 -6.24 4.44 -6.42
CA GLU A 136 -6.96 3.98 -7.60
C GLU A 136 -8.19 3.12 -7.24
N CYS A 137 -8.01 2.17 -6.32
CA CYS A 137 -9.02 1.14 -6.03
C CYS A 137 -9.69 1.27 -4.65
N CYS A 138 -9.30 2.22 -3.80
CA CYS A 138 -9.89 2.39 -2.48
C CYS A 138 -9.72 3.79 -1.89
N TRP A 139 -10.49 4.04 -0.83
CA TRP A 139 -10.33 5.18 0.08
C TRP A 139 -10.04 4.71 1.50
N PHE A 140 -9.26 5.49 2.24
CA PHE A 140 -9.05 5.33 3.67
C PHE A 140 -9.84 6.39 4.45
N PHE A 141 -10.54 5.93 5.49
CA PHE A 141 -11.31 6.75 6.41
C PHE A 141 -10.80 6.52 7.83
N PHE A 142 -10.29 7.58 8.48
CA PHE A 142 -9.63 7.46 9.77
C PHE A 142 -10.59 7.71 10.92
N TYR A 143 -10.38 7.02 12.04
CA TYR A 143 -11.16 7.27 13.25
C TYR A 143 -10.87 8.68 13.76
N ASN A 144 -11.88 9.32 14.35
CA ASN A 144 -11.68 10.60 15.03
C ASN A 144 -10.77 10.40 16.27
N PRO A 145 -9.63 11.11 16.37
CA PRO A 145 -8.70 10.96 17.51
C PRO A 145 -9.29 11.39 18.86
N GLU A 146 -10.40 12.13 18.88
CA GLU A 146 -11.13 12.48 20.11
C GLU A 146 -11.83 11.27 20.74
N ILE A 147 -12.01 10.18 19.99
CA ILE A 147 -12.60 8.94 20.50
C ILE A 147 -11.50 8.11 21.17
N GLU A 148 -11.46 8.19 22.49
CA GLU A 148 -10.52 7.42 23.32
C GLU A 148 -10.95 5.94 23.42
N ILE A 149 -10.22 5.06 22.72
CA ILE A 149 -10.41 3.61 22.82
C ILE A 149 -9.56 3.08 23.98
N PRO A 150 -10.16 2.40 24.99
CA PRO A 150 -9.44 1.91 26.16
C PRO A 150 -8.44 0.82 25.80
N GLU A 151 -7.37 0.68 26.59
CA GLU A 151 -6.27 -0.27 26.30
C GLU A 151 -6.71 -1.73 26.23
N GLN A 152 -7.79 -2.05 26.96
CA GLN A 152 -8.40 -3.39 26.98
C GLN A 152 -8.93 -3.81 25.60
N ASP A 153 -9.24 -2.84 24.73
CA ASP A 153 -9.64 -3.07 23.34
C ASP A 153 -8.50 -2.73 22.37
N TRP A 154 -7.36 -3.36 22.62
CA TRP A 154 -6.12 -3.10 21.90
C TRP A 154 -6.25 -3.33 20.39
N VAL A 155 -7.10 -4.27 19.93
CA VAL A 155 -7.33 -4.52 18.50
C VAL A 155 -7.94 -3.29 17.85
N ARG A 156 -9.02 -2.74 18.44
CA ARG A 156 -9.66 -1.52 17.92
C ARG A 156 -8.83 -0.27 18.09
N ARG A 157 -7.90 -0.26 19.05
CA ARG A 157 -6.93 0.83 19.22
C ARG A 157 -5.80 0.76 18.19
N MET A 158 -5.39 -0.45 17.82
CA MET A 158 -4.35 -0.71 16.83
C MET A 158 -4.88 -0.47 15.40
N LEU A 159 -6.10 -0.92 15.13
CA LEU A 159 -6.86 -0.52 13.96
C LEU A 159 -7.27 0.95 14.14
N GLY A 160 -7.17 1.77 13.11
CA GLY A 160 -7.49 3.19 13.27
C GLY A 160 -8.05 3.83 12.01
N ALA A 161 -8.36 3.00 11.02
CA ALA A 161 -8.98 3.40 9.79
C ALA A 161 -9.77 2.24 9.16
N TYR A 162 -10.63 2.61 8.22
CA TYR A 162 -11.28 1.72 7.28
C TYR A 162 -10.67 1.93 5.90
N ALA A 163 -10.37 0.84 5.21
CA ALA A 163 -10.11 0.82 3.78
C ALA A 163 -11.39 0.35 3.07
N VAL A 164 -12.00 1.20 2.25
CA VAL A 164 -13.19 0.86 1.47
C VAL A 164 -12.84 0.87 -0.01
N SER A 165 -13.04 -0.25 -0.69
CA SER A 165 -12.81 -0.37 -2.12
C SER A 165 -13.85 0.43 -2.90
N LYS A 166 -13.51 0.83 -4.13
CA LYS A 166 -14.50 1.46 -5.02
C LYS A 166 -15.48 0.46 -5.66
N LYS A 167 -15.60 -0.76 -5.11
CA LYS A 167 -16.72 -1.67 -5.38
C LYS A 167 -17.44 -2.18 -4.13
N GLY A 168 -17.26 -1.50 -2.99
CA GLY A 168 -18.08 -1.72 -1.80
C GLY A 168 -17.56 -2.80 -0.85
N GLU A 169 -16.29 -3.16 -0.94
CA GLU A 169 -15.65 -4.07 0.01
C GLU A 169 -14.90 -3.27 1.06
N MET A 170 -15.06 -3.63 2.33
CA MET A 170 -14.46 -2.90 3.45
C MET A 170 -13.52 -3.80 4.23
N SER A 171 -12.40 -3.23 4.67
CA SER A 171 -11.46 -3.84 5.59
C SER A 171 -11.07 -2.84 6.68
N HIS A 172 -10.91 -3.29 7.92
CA HIS A 172 -10.17 -2.50 8.90
C HIS A 172 -8.70 -2.44 8.51
N THR A 173 -8.05 -1.34 8.87
CA THR A 173 -6.67 -1.09 8.49
C THR A 173 -5.94 -0.35 9.61
N TYR A 174 -4.63 -0.56 9.70
CA TYR A 174 -3.78 0.17 10.64
C TYR A 174 -3.73 1.65 10.30
N ASN A 175 -3.65 2.48 11.34
CA ASN A 175 -3.39 3.90 11.17
C ASN A 175 -1.88 4.15 11.26
N PHE A 176 -1.27 4.50 10.13
CA PHE A 176 0.15 4.91 10.04
C PHE A 176 0.30 6.42 9.84
N SER A 177 -0.64 7.24 10.33
CA SER A 177 -0.59 8.71 10.15
C SER A 177 0.64 9.38 10.77
N ASP A 178 1.36 8.69 11.65
CA ASP A 178 2.64 9.10 12.23
C ASP A 178 3.84 8.86 11.28
N ASP A 179 3.69 8.01 10.26
CA ASP A 179 4.68 7.72 9.22
C ASP A 179 4.05 7.89 7.83
N PRO A 180 4.11 9.10 7.23
CA PRO A 180 3.47 9.39 5.95
C PRO A 180 3.93 8.50 4.79
N ILE A 181 5.19 8.08 4.79
CA ILE A 181 5.73 7.18 3.76
C ILE A 181 5.07 5.81 3.90
N LYS A 182 5.00 5.28 5.12
CA LYS A 182 4.33 4.01 5.40
C LYS A 182 2.83 4.05 5.19
N LEU A 183 2.18 5.16 5.49
CA LEU A 183 0.77 5.33 5.19
C LEU A 183 0.52 5.26 3.68
N GLN A 184 1.33 5.96 2.88
CA GLN A 184 1.23 5.93 1.42
C GLN A 184 1.50 4.52 0.86
N ASP A 185 2.54 3.83 1.33
CA ASP A 185 2.83 2.46 0.92
C ASP A 185 1.67 1.50 1.26
N TYR A 186 1.07 1.68 2.43
CA TYR A 186 -0.02 0.82 2.87
C TYR A 186 -1.32 1.09 2.10
N LEU A 187 -1.60 2.35 1.77
CA LEU A 187 -2.69 2.73 0.87
C LEU A 187 -2.55 2.05 -0.51
N GLN A 188 -1.34 2.07 -1.09
CA GLN A 188 -1.08 1.39 -2.37
C GLN A 188 -1.19 -0.14 -2.25
N THR A 189 -0.73 -0.71 -1.13
CA THR A 189 -0.88 -2.13 -0.84
C THR A 189 -2.35 -2.56 -0.81
N MET A 190 -3.21 -1.78 -0.13
CA MET A 190 -4.65 -2.05 -0.06
C MET A 190 -5.33 -1.85 -1.42
N SER A 191 -4.95 -0.83 -2.18
CA SER A 191 -5.43 -0.61 -3.55
C SER A 191 -5.12 -1.82 -4.44
N ALA A 192 -3.85 -2.27 -4.45
CA ALA A 192 -3.42 -3.43 -5.22
C ALA A 192 -4.10 -4.74 -4.75
N TYR A 193 -4.34 -4.89 -3.45
CA TYR A 193 -5.10 -6.00 -2.88
C TYR A 193 -6.53 -6.07 -3.43
N PHE A 194 -7.27 -4.95 -3.42
CA PHE A 194 -8.62 -4.91 -3.99
C PHE A 194 -8.63 -5.17 -5.50
N LYS A 195 -7.68 -4.57 -6.23
CA LYS A 195 -7.51 -4.80 -7.69
C LYS A 195 -7.30 -6.28 -8.01
N ARG A 196 -6.39 -6.97 -7.31
CA ARG A 196 -6.11 -8.41 -7.50
C ARG A 196 -7.32 -9.30 -7.21
N ARG A 197 -8.17 -8.92 -6.24
CA ARG A 197 -9.38 -9.67 -5.90
C ARG A 197 -10.58 -9.32 -6.77
N GLY A 198 -10.46 -8.33 -7.66
CA GLY A 198 -11.59 -7.81 -8.44
C GLY A 198 -12.65 -7.10 -7.59
N LYS A 199 -12.27 -6.67 -6.39
CA LYS A 199 -13.12 -6.18 -5.30
C LYS A 199 -13.13 -4.67 -5.15
#